data_AF-F6S910-F1
#
_entry.id   AF-F6S910-F1
#
_cell.length_a   1.000
_cell.length_b   1.000
_cell.length_c   1.000
_cell.angle_alpha   90.00
_cell.angle_beta   90.00
_cell.angle_gamma   90.00
#
_symmetry.space_group_name_H-M   'P 1'
#
loop_
_entity.id
_entity.type
_entity.pdbx_description
1 polymer ?
#
loop_
_entity_poly.entity_id
_entity_poly.type
_entity_poly.pdbx_seq_one_letter_code
_entity_poly.pdbx_strand_id
1 'polypeptide(L)'
;MCIIFFKFDPRPVSKNAYRPSKLADFWGNNNEILSGLDMEEGKEGGSWLGISKKGKLAALTNYMQPKLDKDAKGRGELVTHFLTTEVDSFSYLKKISTEGHLYNGFNLIAADLNQLPDPAIEDQGKDYVLPILNKYAAVCVRCPGYGTRTNTIVLIDAEGNVTFTERSMIDEDVTHWNTNTYQFQLLG
;
A
#
# COMPACT_ATOMS: atom_id res chain seq x y z
N MET A 1 1.33 9.76 -14.16
CA MET A 1 0.16 9.81 -13.24
C MET A 1 0.66 9.33 -11.87
N CYS A 2 0.12 9.87 -10.78
CA CYS A 2 0.79 10.01 -9.47
C CYS A 2 0.60 8.80 -8.53
N ILE A 3 1.56 8.62 -7.63
CA ILE A 3 1.47 7.72 -6.46
C ILE A 3 0.60 8.42 -5.41
N ILE A 4 -0.37 7.71 -4.84
CA ILE A 4 -1.20 8.22 -3.74
C ILE A 4 -0.80 7.48 -2.47
N PHE A 5 -0.22 8.20 -1.51
CA PHE A 5 -0.03 7.69 -0.16
C PHE A 5 -1.20 8.12 0.72
N PHE A 6 -1.93 7.14 1.25
CA PHE A 6 -2.91 7.36 2.31
C PHE A 6 -2.25 7.09 3.66
N LYS A 7 -2.20 8.09 4.53
CA LYS A 7 -2.02 7.87 5.97
C LYS A 7 -3.32 8.24 6.66
N PHE A 8 -3.96 7.23 7.25
CA PHE A 8 -5.12 7.39 8.09
C PHE A 8 -4.67 7.42 9.55
N ASP A 9 -4.98 8.49 10.29
CA ASP A 9 -4.80 8.54 11.74
C ASP A 9 -6.09 8.05 12.41
N PRO A 10 -6.12 6.82 12.96
CA PRO A 10 -7.34 6.31 13.55
C PRO A 10 -7.68 7.05 14.84
N ARG A 11 -8.98 7.31 15.06
CA ARG A 11 -9.49 7.71 16.38
C ARG A 11 -8.94 6.78 17.46
N PRO A 12 -8.57 7.29 18.65
CA PRO A 12 -8.21 6.44 19.76
C PRO A 12 -9.33 5.43 19.99
N VAL A 13 -8.95 4.17 20.04
CA VAL A 13 -9.86 3.07 20.31
C VAL A 13 -10.51 3.31 21.68
N SER A 14 -11.76 2.87 21.87
CA SER A 14 -12.45 2.98 23.16
C SER A 14 -11.56 2.44 24.29
N LYS A 15 -11.81 2.86 25.55
CA LYS A 15 -11.00 2.53 26.75
C LYS A 15 -10.57 1.05 26.92
N ASN A 16 -11.18 0.11 26.20
CA ASN A 16 -10.92 -1.34 26.28
C ASN A 16 -10.33 -1.96 25.00
N ALA A 17 -9.85 -1.17 24.04
CA ALA A 17 -9.35 -1.70 22.77
C ALA A 17 -7.84 -1.44 22.54
N TYR A 18 -7.09 -1.45 23.66
CA TYR A 18 -5.64 -1.54 23.62
C TYR A 18 -5.22 -2.87 23.02
N ARG A 19 -4.59 -2.82 21.85
CA ARG A 19 -3.96 -3.96 21.19
C ARG A 19 -2.45 -3.69 21.13
N PRO A 20 -1.61 -4.46 21.85
CA PRO A 20 -0.17 -4.27 21.84
C PRO A 20 0.38 -4.31 20.40
N SER A 21 1.22 -3.34 20.05
CA SER A 21 1.88 -3.30 18.75
C SER A 21 3.29 -2.72 18.86
N LYS A 22 4.22 -3.23 18.07
CA LYS A 22 5.53 -2.65 17.85
C LYS A 22 5.40 -1.54 16.81
N LEU A 23 5.99 -0.37 17.12
CA LEU A 23 6.08 0.75 16.18
C LEU A 23 6.77 0.32 14.89
N ALA A 24 6.49 1.05 13.81
CA ALA A 24 7.10 0.80 12.52
C ALA A 24 8.63 0.90 12.61
N ASP A 25 9.29 -0.18 12.19
CA ASP A 25 10.74 -0.30 12.20
C ASP A 25 11.16 -1.28 11.09
N PHE A 26 12.45 -1.32 10.76
CA PHE A 26 12.96 -2.30 9.83
C PHE A 26 13.12 -3.69 10.48
N TRP A 27 12.67 -4.73 9.78
CA TRP A 27 12.79 -6.13 10.19
C TRP A 27 12.90 -7.06 8.96
N GLY A 28 12.92 -8.37 9.22
CA GLY A 28 13.09 -9.40 8.19
C GLY A 28 14.56 -9.65 7.86
N ASN A 29 14.81 -10.46 6.83
CA ASN A 29 16.18 -10.72 6.40
C ASN A 29 16.81 -9.41 5.91
N ASN A 30 18.01 -9.09 6.39
CA ASN A 30 18.74 -7.87 6.02
C ASN A 30 17.99 -6.55 6.27
N ASN A 31 17.04 -6.51 7.23
CA ASN A 31 16.25 -5.31 7.54
C ASN A 31 15.56 -4.73 6.30
N GLU A 32 14.97 -5.60 5.49
CA GLU A 32 14.40 -5.23 4.19
C GLU A 32 12.94 -4.76 4.26
N ILE A 33 12.22 -5.03 5.36
CA ILE A 33 10.79 -4.72 5.48
C ILE A 33 10.60 -3.62 6.51
N LEU A 34 9.84 -2.58 6.14
CA LEU A 34 9.40 -1.52 7.05
C LEU A 34 7.91 -1.70 7.33
N SER A 35 7.55 -2.03 8.57
CA SER A 35 6.16 -2.06 9.02
C SER A 35 6.06 -2.00 10.54
N GLY A 36 4.91 -1.61 11.06
CA GLY A 36 4.54 -1.94 12.44
C GLY A 36 4.19 -3.43 12.55
N LEU A 37 4.29 -4.00 13.75
CA LEU A 37 3.95 -5.40 14.00
C LEU A 37 2.95 -5.52 15.15
N ASP A 38 1.99 -6.41 14.97
CA ASP A 38 1.06 -6.83 16.01
C ASP A 38 1.80 -7.64 17.08
N MET A 39 1.51 -7.36 18.35
CA MET A 39 2.09 -8.04 19.51
C MET A 39 1.01 -8.71 20.37
N GLU A 40 -0.24 -8.74 19.91
CA GLU A 40 -1.34 -9.46 20.54
C GLU A 40 -1.08 -10.98 20.51
N GLU A 41 -1.38 -11.67 21.62
CA GLU A 41 -1.17 -13.10 21.74
C GLU A 41 -1.94 -13.90 20.67
N GLY A 42 -1.25 -14.76 19.94
CA GLY A 42 -1.79 -15.53 18.82
C GLY A 42 -1.98 -14.74 17.51
N LYS A 43 -1.50 -13.49 17.45
CA LYS A 43 -1.49 -12.63 16.26
C LYS A 43 -0.13 -11.95 16.03
N GLU A 44 0.89 -12.36 16.77
CA GLU A 44 2.21 -11.74 16.77
C GLU A 44 2.82 -11.77 15.36
N GLY A 45 3.47 -10.66 14.99
CA GLY A 45 4.12 -10.54 13.68
C GLY A 45 3.17 -10.28 12.52
N GLY A 46 1.87 -10.13 12.76
CA GLY A 46 0.95 -9.56 11.77
C GLY A 46 1.20 -8.07 11.53
N SER A 47 0.73 -7.53 10.39
CA SER A 47 0.81 -6.09 10.12
C SER A 47 -0.42 -5.58 9.37
N TRP A 48 -0.66 -4.27 9.43
CA TRP A 48 -1.71 -3.58 8.69
C TRP A 48 -1.21 -2.85 7.46
N LEU A 49 0.05 -2.43 7.45
CA LEU A 49 0.66 -1.68 6.36
C LEU A 49 2.18 -1.88 6.42
N GLY A 50 2.78 -2.20 5.29
CA GLY A 50 4.23 -2.28 5.18
C GLY A 50 4.72 -2.22 3.75
N ILE A 51 6.02 -1.96 3.62
CA ILE A 51 6.74 -1.91 2.34
C ILE A 51 8.09 -2.62 2.48
N SER A 52 8.49 -3.38 1.46
CA SER A 52 9.83 -3.96 1.38
C SER A 52 10.76 -3.11 0.51
N LYS A 53 12.06 -3.17 0.76
CA LYS A 53 13.11 -2.56 -0.10
C LYS A 53 13.09 -3.15 -1.52
N LYS A 54 12.55 -4.36 -1.68
CA LYS A 54 12.28 -5.00 -2.98
C LYS A 54 11.08 -4.38 -3.71
N GLY A 55 10.35 -3.47 -3.09
CA GLY A 55 9.23 -2.76 -3.70
C GLY A 55 7.88 -3.46 -3.53
N LYS A 56 7.74 -4.45 -2.64
CA LYS A 56 6.41 -4.99 -2.31
C LYS A 56 5.74 -4.07 -1.32
N LEU A 57 4.53 -3.61 -1.62
CA LEU A 57 3.68 -2.80 -0.74
C LEU A 57 2.42 -3.60 -0.44
N ALA A 58 2.03 -3.71 0.83
CA ALA A 58 0.74 -4.26 1.19
C ALA A 58 0.08 -3.49 2.33
N ALA A 59 -1.24 -3.40 2.26
CA ALA A 59 -2.08 -2.76 3.25
C ALA A 59 -3.37 -3.54 3.45
N LEU A 60 -3.87 -3.55 4.69
CA LEU A 60 -5.12 -4.19 5.05
C LEU A 60 -6.09 -3.18 5.64
N THR A 61 -7.31 -3.15 5.11
CA THR A 61 -8.42 -2.37 5.69
C THR A 61 -9.52 -3.30 6.18
N ASN A 62 -10.15 -2.92 7.29
CA ASN A 62 -11.21 -3.72 7.89
C ASN A 62 -12.55 -3.45 7.21
N TYR A 63 -13.36 -4.50 7.07
CA TYR A 63 -14.79 -4.36 6.80
C TYR A 63 -15.55 -4.52 8.12
N MET A 64 -16.41 -3.54 8.47
CA MET A 64 -17.32 -3.73 9.60
C MET A 64 -18.40 -4.73 9.21
N GLN A 65 -18.48 -5.83 9.95
CA GLN A 65 -19.50 -6.85 9.75
C GLN A 65 -20.27 -7.10 11.05
N PRO A 66 -21.60 -7.30 10.99
CA PRO A 66 -22.44 -7.46 12.20
C PRO A 66 -22.11 -8.70 13.04
N LYS A 67 -21.65 -9.77 12.38
CA LYS A 67 -21.30 -11.05 13.02
C LYS A 67 -19.86 -11.40 12.68
N LEU A 68 -19.02 -11.49 13.70
CA LEU A 68 -17.65 -11.97 13.57
C LEU A 68 -17.64 -13.50 13.75
N ASP A 69 -16.89 -14.18 12.90
CA ASP A 69 -16.49 -15.56 13.14
C ASP A 69 -15.26 -15.55 14.07
N LYS A 70 -15.36 -16.25 15.20
CA LYS A 70 -14.30 -16.32 16.21
C LYS A 70 -13.19 -17.29 15.81
N ASP A 71 -13.50 -18.25 14.95
CA ASP A 71 -12.58 -19.28 14.50
C ASP A 71 -11.83 -18.86 13.22
N ALA A 72 -12.19 -17.70 12.65
CA ALA A 72 -11.53 -17.14 11.48
C ALA A 72 -10.06 -16.78 11.74
N LYS A 73 -9.22 -16.96 10.71
CA LYS A 73 -7.79 -16.69 10.78
C LYS A 73 -7.51 -15.20 11.00
N GLY A 74 -6.36 -14.94 11.64
CA GLY A 74 -5.81 -13.58 11.73
C GLY A 74 -5.43 -13.06 10.35
N ARG A 75 -5.71 -11.79 10.08
CA ARG A 75 -5.47 -11.21 8.75
C ARG A 75 -4.14 -10.47 8.65
N GLY A 76 -3.55 -10.08 9.78
CA GLY A 76 -2.28 -9.34 9.78
C GLY A 76 -1.14 -10.11 9.12
N GLU A 77 -1.17 -11.43 9.19
CA GLU A 77 -0.21 -12.31 8.50
C GLU A 77 -0.25 -12.15 6.97
N LEU A 78 -1.41 -11.80 6.39
CA LEU A 78 -1.54 -11.63 4.93
C LEU A 78 -0.61 -10.53 4.41
N VAL A 79 -0.41 -9.47 5.19
CA VAL A 79 0.48 -8.36 4.84
C VAL A 79 1.93 -8.82 4.96
N THR A 80 2.33 -9.37 6.11
CA THR A 80 3.73 -9.75 6.34
C THR A 80 4.19 -10.91 5.47
N HIS A 81 3.31 -11.86 5.17
CA HIS A 81 3.57 -12.93 4.21
C HIS A 81 3.74 -12.40 2.78
N PHE A 82 2.93 -11.43 2.33
CA PHE A 82 3.16 -10.81 1.03
C PHE A 82 4.50 -10.06 0.95
N LEU A 83 4.88 -9.36 2.03
CA LEU A 83 6.13 -8.58 2.07
C LEU A 83 7.39 -9.46 2.06
N THR A 84 7.27 -10.74 2.43
CA THR A 84 8.38 -11.70 2.55
C THR A 84 8.44 -12.72 1.41
N THR A 85 7.30 -12.99 0.75
CA THR A 85 7.24 -13.95 -0.35
C THR A 85 7.85 -13.40 -1.63
N GLU A 86 8.22 -14.28 -2.55
CA GLU A 86 8.65 -13.92 -3.91
C GLU A 86 7.47 -13.92 -4.91
N VAL A 87 6.26 -14.31 -4.47
CA VAL A 87 5.04 -14.34 -5.29
C VAL A 87 4.59 -12.92 -5.63
N ASP A 88 4.26 -12.66 -6.90
CA ASP A 88 3.73 -11.38 -7.37
C ASP A 88 2.33 -11.07 -6.79
N SER A 89 1.98 -9.79 -6.74
CA SER A 89 0.72 -9.27 -6.18
C SER A 89 -0.52 -9.88 -6.82
N PHE A 90 -0.54 -10.09 -8.13
CA PHE A 90 -1.69 -10.69 -8.81
C PHE A 90 -1.90 -12.14 -8.39
N SER A 91 -0.85 -12.96 -8.47
CA SER A 91 -0.88 -14.36 -8.03
C SER A 91 -1.24 -14.49 -6.55
N TYR A 92 -0.69 -13.60 -5.71
CA TYR A 92 -0.98 -13.57 -4.29
C TYR A 92 -2.45 -13.24 -4.02
N LEU A 93 -2.97 -12.15 -4.59
CA LEU A 93 -4.36 -11.74 -4.42
C LEU A 93 -5.33 -12.78 -4.98
N LYS A 94 -5.01 -13.42 -6.10
CA LYS A 94 -5.80 -14.53 -6.67
C LYS A 94 -5.87 -15.70 -5.71
N LYS A 95 -4.75 -16.10 -5.10
CA LYS A 95 -4.73 -17.15 -4.06
C LYS A 95 -5.61 -16.75 -2.87
N ILE A 96 -5.40 -15.56 -2.30
CA ILE A 96 -6.16 -15.09 -1.13
C ILE A 96 -7.65 -14.98 -1.45
N SER A 97 -8.03 -14.61 -2.68
CA SER A 97 -9.43 -14.59 -3.12
C SER A 97 -10.09 -15.97 -3.02
N THR A 98 -9.37 -17.06 -3.33
CA THR A 98 -9.89 -18.42 -3.16
C THR A 98 -9.99 -18.85 -1.69
N GLU A 99 -9.12 -18.32 -0.84
CA GLU A 99 -9.04 -18.61 0.59
C GLU A 99 -9.83 -17.61 1.46
N GLY A 100 -10.53 -16.64 0.85
CA GLY A 100 -11.15 -15.52 1.55
C GLY A 100 -12.16 -15.92 2.63
N HIS A 101 -12.81 -17.07 2.47
CA HIS A 101 -13.76 -17.65 3.43
C HIS A 101 -13.12 -18.03 4.77
N LEU A 102 -11.78 -18.11 4.86
CA LEU A 102 -11.06 -18.41 6.10
C LEU A 102 -10.92 -17.18 7.03
N TYR A 103 -11.33 -16.00 6.57
CA TYR A 103 -11.10 -14.73 7.25
C TYR A 103 -12.39 -13.94 7.45
N ASN A 104 -12.42 -13.14 8.50
CA ASN A 104 -13.44 -12.09 8.71
C ASN A 104 -13.30 -10.97 7.67
N GLY A 105 -14.39 -10.33 7.23
CA GLY A 105 -14.40 -9.36 6.12
C GLY A 105 -13.30 -8.28 6.15
N PHE A 106 -12.60 -8.09 5.03
CA PHE A 106 -11.45 -7.19 4.89
C PHE A 106 -11.27 -6.78 3.43
N ASN A 107 -10.46 -5.74 3.20
CA ASN A 107 -9.83 -5.50 1.91
C ASN A 107 -8.32 -5.64 2.06
N LEU A 108 -7.69 -6.27 1.07
CA LEU A 108 -6.25 -6.37 0.96
C LEU A 108 -5.79 -5.64 -0.30
N ILE A 109 -4.87 -4.72 -0.12
CA ILE A 109 -4.17 -4.02 -1.19
C ILE A 109 -2.76 -4.61 -1.22
N ALA A 110 -2.32 -5.08 -2.38
CA ALA A 110 -0.97 -5.56 -2.63
C ALA A 110 -0.46 -4.99 -3.95
N ALA A 111 0.79 -4.56 -4.00
CA ALA A 111 1.40 -3.99 -5.18
C ALA A 111 2.89 -4.33 -5.25
N ASP A 112 3.37 -4.60 -6.46
CA ASP A 112 4.80 -4.69 -6.76
C ASP A 112 5.25 -3.40 -7.46
N LEU A 113 6.05 -2.61 -6.75
CA LEU A 113 6.52 -1.29 -7.19
C LEU A 113 7.77 -1.35 -8.07
N ASN A 114 8.48 -2.49 -8.06
CA ASN A 114 9.71 -2.73 -8.81
C ASN A 114 9.56 -3.82 -9.89
N GLN A 115 8.39 -4.46 -10.02
CA GLN A 115 8.24 -5.56 -10.95
C GLN A 115 7.89 -5.03 -12.34
N LEU A 116 8.77 -5.34 -13.29
CA LEU A 116 8.58 -5.14 -14.70
C LEU A 116 8.71 -6.52 -15.36
N PRO A 117 7.83 -6.92 -16.30
CA PRO A 117 6.66 -6.21 -16.81
C PRO A 117 5.33 -6.81 -16.33
N ASP A 118 4.34 -5.95 -16.09
CA ASP A 118 2.96 -6.38 -15.87
C ASP A 118 2.46 -7.16 -17.12
N PRO A 119 2.03 -8.43 -16.98
CA PRO A 119 1.51 -9.21 -18.10
C PRO A 119 0.35 -8.52 -18.83
N ALA A 120 -0.43 -7.68 -18.15
CA ALA A 120 -1.48 -6.89 -18.78
C ALA A 120 -0.92 -5.76 -19.66
N ILE A 121 0.22 -5.16 -19.29
CA ILE A 121 0.92 -4.17 -20.12
C ILE A 121 1.56 -4.85 -21.34
N GLU A 122 2.10 -6.05 -21.17
CA GLU A 122 2.59 -6.88 -22.29
C GLU A 122 1.48 -7.22 -23.28
N ASP A 123 0.33 -7.70 -22.78
CA ASP A 123 -0.81 -8.09 -23.61
C ASP A 123 -1.43 -6.91 -24.36
N GLN A 124 -1.57 -5.75 -23.70
CA GLN A 124 -2.05 -4.51 -24.32
C GLN A 124 -1.04 -3.93 -25.32
N GLY A 125 0.25 -4.03 -25.01
CA GLY A 125 1.32 -3.36 -25.74
C GLY A 125 1.89 -4.13 -26.93
N LYS A 126 1.79 -5.46 -26.92
CA LYS A 126 2.37 -6.37 -27.92
C LYS A 126 3.82 -5.96 -28.26
N ASP A 127 4.25 -6.10 -29.52
CA ASP A 127 5.62 -5.81 -29.94
C ASP A 127 6.03 -4.33 -29.77
N TYR A 128 5.06 -3.42 -29.70
CA TYR A 128 5.29 -1.98 -29.64
C TYR A 128 5.85 -1.50 -28.30
N VAL A 129 5.51 -2.21 -27.21
CA VAL A 129 5.86 -1.76 -25.85
C VAL A 129 7.09 -2.48 -25.32
N LEU A 130 7.51 -3.62 -25.90
CA LEU A 130 8.71 -4.39 -25.50
C LEU A 130 9.97 -3.51 -25.24
N PRO A 131 10.33 -2.52 -26.09
CA PRO A 131 11.55 -1.70 -25.87
C PRO A 131 11.45 -0.70 -24.72
N ILE A 132 10.23 -0.39 -24.26
CA ILE A 132 9.92 0.67 -23.26
C ILE A 132 9.12 0.15 -22.08
N LEU A 133 8.83 -1.15 -22.05
CA LEU A 133 8.01 -1.88 -21.09
C LEU A 133 8.47 -1.63 -19.65
N ASN A 134 9.78 -1.67 -19.44
CA ASN A 134 10.44 -1.37 -18.17
C ASN A 134 10.22 0.06 -17.66
N LYS A 135 9.72 0.96 -18.50
CA LYS A 135 9.50 2.37 -18.15
C LYS A 135 8.04 2.66 -17.80
N TYR A 136 7.08 1.87 -18.27
CA TYR A 136 5.64 2.15 -18.10
C TYR A 136 5.06 1.74 -16.73
N ALA A 137 5.58 0.69 -16.09
CA ALA A 137 5.04 0.18 -14.83
C ALA A 137 5.77 0.71 -13.58
N ALA A 138 6.73 1.62 -13.75
CA ALA A 138 7.42 2.21 -12.62
C ALA A 138 6.50 3.18 -11.86
N VAL A 139 6.54 3.07 -10.53
CA VAL A 139 6.00 4.06 -9.56
C VAL A 139 6.33 5.51 -9.94
N CYS A 140 7.49 5.73 -10.54
CA CYS A 140 7.85 6.94 -11.25
C CYS A 140 8.26 6.61 -12.68
N VAL A 141 7.32 6.72 -13.63
CA VAL A 141 7.62 6.55 -15.06
C VAL A 141 8.59 7.65 -15.50
N ARG A 142 9.70 7.25 -16.11
CA ARG A 142 10.68 8.16 -16.73
C ARG A 142 11.06 7.61 -18.11
N CYS A 143 10.52 8.21 -19.16
CA CYS A 143 10.94 7.93 -20.54
C CYS A 143 10.95 9.22 -21.40
N PRO A 144 11.70 9.25 -22.50
CA PRO A 144 11.68 10.40 -23.41
C PRO A 144 10.26 10.72 -23.86
N GLY A 145 9.77 11.93 -23.58
CA GLY A 145 8.43 12.38 -23.95
C GLY A 145 7.27 11.92 -23.04
N TYR A 146 7.50 11.09 -22.02
CA TYR A 146 6.43 10.67 -21.09
C TYR A 146 6.98 10.34 -19.68
N GLY A 147 6.37 10.91 -18.65
CA GLY A 147 6.83 10.70 -17.28
C GLY A 147 5.87 11.19 -16.19
N THR A 148 6.17 10.83 -14.95
CA THR A 148 5.42 11.30 -13.78
C THR A 148 5.73 12.77 -13.51
N ARG A 149 4.73 13.63 -13.77
CA ARG A 149 4.82 15.09 -13.56
C ARG A 149 4.35 15.54 -12.17
N THR A 150 3.64 14.68 -11.45
CA THR A 150 2.94 15.05 -10.21
C THR A 150 2.99 13.91 -9.19
N ASN A 151 3.07 14.26 -7.91
CA ASN A 151 3.11 13.36 -6.76
C ASN A 151 2.18 13.92 -5.67
N THR A 152 1.37 13.06 -5.03
CA THR A 152 0.36 13.52 -4.06
C THR A 152 0.42 12.70 -2.78
N ILE A 153 0.38 13.38 -1.63
CA ILE A 153 0.27 12.79 -0.30
C ILE A 153 -1.04 13.29 0.32
N VAL A 154 -1.85 12.36 0.82
CA VAL A 154 -3.08 12.69 1.54
C VAL A 154 -3.00 12.10 2.95
N LEU A 155 -3.08 12.98 3.95
CA LEU A 155 -3.18 12.63 5.35
C LEU A 155 -4.58 12.97 5.82
N ILE A 156 -5.25 12.04 6.51
CA ILE A 156 -6.56 12.28 7.10
C ILE A 156 -6.47 11.87 8.57
N ASP A 157 -6.77 12.80 9.47
CA ASP A 157 -6.74 12.52 10.90
C ASP A 157 -8.06 11.98 11.46
N ALA A 158 -8.04 11.67 12.76
CA ALA A 158 -9.16 11.13 13.51
C ALA A 158 -10.40 12.04 13.57
N GLU A 159 -10.21 13.35 13.36
CA GLU A 159 -11.25 14.38 13.37
C GLU A 159 -11.75 14.71 11.95
N GLY A 160 -11.24 13.98 10.96
CA GLY A 160 -11.55 14.19 9.55
C GLY A 160 -10.83 15.39 8.95
N ASN A 161 -9.81 15.94 9.61
CA ASN A 161 -8.98 16.99 9.02
C ASN A 161 -8.06 16.35 7.98
N VAL A 162 -8.12 16.88 6.76
CA VAL A 162 -7.36 16.43 5.60
C VAL A 162 -6.18 17.38 5.39
N THR A 163 -4.99 16.84 5.20
CA THR A 163 -3.85 17.52 4.57
C THR A 163 -3.60 16.87 3.22
N PHE A 164 -3.88 17.62 2.15
CA PHE A 164 -3.62 17.22 0.76
C PHE A 164 -2.42 18.01 0.25
N THR A 165 -1.30 17.33 0.03
CA THR A 165 -0.08 17.95 -0.50
C THR A 165 0.22 17.37 -1.87
N GLU A 166 0.25 18.23 -2.88
CA GLU A 166 0.65 17.89 -4.24
C GLU A 166 1.95 18.60 -4.59
N ARG A 167 2.88 17.86 -5.20
CA ARG A 167 4.07 18.39 -5.84
C ARG A 167 4.00 18.13 -7.33
N SER A 168 4.07 19.19 -8.14
CA SER A 168 3.92 19.13 -9.61
C SER A 168 5.07 19.83 -10.32
N MET A 169 5.60 19.26 -11.40
CA MET A 169 6.56 19.94 -12.26
C MET A 169 5.88 21.09 -12.99
N ILE A 170 6.57 22.23 -13.07
CA ILE A 170 6.03 23.47 -13.63
C ILE A 170 6.28 23.54 -15.15
N ASP A 171 7.41 23.01 -15.60
CA ASP A 171 7.86 23.03 -16.98
C ASP A 171 8.67 21.74 -17.30
N GLU A 172 9.43 21.74 -18.39
CA GLU A 172 10.27 20.60 -18.81
C GLU A 172 11.54 20.44 -17.97
N ASP A 173 11.92 21.43 -17.15
CA ASP A 173 13.04 21.32 -16.23
C ASP A 173 12.66 20.44 -15.03
N VAL A 174 13.29 19.28 -14.93
CA VAL A 174 13.06 18.28 -13.87
C VAL A 174 13.45 18.75 -12.47
N THR A 175 14.05 19.94 -12.34
CA THR A 175 14.37 20.58 -11.06
C THR A 175 13.32 21.60 -10.62
N HIS A 176 12.44 22.05 -11.54
CA HIS A 176 11.39 23.02 -11.26
C HIS A 176 10.09 22.34 -10.80
N TRP A 177 9.82 22.46 -9.50
CA TRP A 177 8.61 21.89 -8.88
C TRP A 177 7.87 22.95 -8.07
N ASN A 178 6.55 22.95 -8.18
CA ASN A 178 5.68 23.66 -7.26
C ASN A 178 5.06 22.67 -6.27
N THR A 179 4.90 23.09 -5.01
CA THR A 179 4.20 22.30 -3.99
C THR A 179 3.01 23.08 -3.47
N ASN A 180 1.82 22.51 -3.62
CA ASN A 180 0.58 23.06 -3.10
C ASN A 180 0.07 22.17 -1.96
N THR A 181 -0.29 22.78 -0.83
CA THR A 181 -0.90 22.08 0.30
C THR A 181 -2.26 22.69 0.60
N TYR A 182 -3.29 21.85 0.65
CA TYR A 182 -4.63 22.20 1.06
C TYR A 182 -4.96 21.52 2.38
N GLN A 183 -5.64 22.26 3.25
CA GLN A 183 -6.18 21.74 4.49
C GLN A 183 -7.67 22.00 4.53
N PHE A 184 -8.45 20.96 4.79
CA PHE A 184 -9.91 21.04 4.87
C PHE A 184 -10.46 19.92 5.76
N GLN A 185 -11.70 20.06 6.19
CA GLN A 185 -12.38 19.03 6.98
C GLN A 185 -13.32 18.23 6.07
N LEU A 186 -13.36 16.90 6.23
CA LEU A 186 -14.35 16.07 5.57
C LEU A 186 -15.76 16.45 6.04
N LEU A 187 -16.69 16.55 5.09
CA LEU A 187 -18.11 16.67 5.41
C LEU A 187 -18.62 15.30 5.86
N GLY A 188 -19.11 15.24 7.09
CA GLY A 188 -19.70 14.03 7.69
C GLY A 188 -21.06 13.67 7.15
#